data_AF-A0A0P1HFQ5-F1
#
_entry.id   AF-A0A0P1HFQ5-F1
#
_cell.length_a   1.000
_cell.length_b   1.000
_cell.length_c   1.000
_cell.angle_alpha   90.00
_cell.angle_beta   90.00
_cell.angle_gamma   90.00
#
_symmetry.space_group_name_H-M   'P 1'
#
loop_
_entity.id
_entity.type
_entity.pdbx_description
1 polymer ?
#
loop_
_entity_poly.entity_id
_entity_poly.type
_entity_poly.pdbx_seq_one_letter_code
_entity_poly.pdbx_strand_id
1 'polypeptide(L)' 'MKALREAGPVLDRRDAQWVRYMRNPDLAKEHAAVIDAVLIAESVLEGKKVA' A
#
# COMPACT_ATOMS: atom_id res chain seq x y z
N MET A 1 9.01 0.63 -5.11
CA MET A 1 8.79 -0.42 -4.07
C MET A 1 9.92 -0.56 -3.05
N LYS A 2 11.21 -0.50 -3.43
CA LYS A 2 12.34 -0.58 -2.47
C LYS A 2 12.22 0.41 -1.30
N ALA A 3 12.02 1.70 -1.59
CA ALA A 3 11.87 2.74 -0.57
C ALA A 3 10.69 2.49 0.39
N LEU A 4 9.55 2.03 -0.13
CA LEU A 4 8.38 1.69 0.68
C LEU A 4 8.61 0.46 1.55
N ARG A 5 9.41 -0.50 1.09
CA ARG A 5 9.81 -1.65 1.91
C ARG A 5 10.75 -1.23 3.03
N GLU A 6 11.74 -0.40 2.71
CA GLU A 6 12.73 0.10 3.68
C GLU A 6 12.10 1.00 4.76
N ALA A 7 11.08 1.79 4.39
CA ALA A 7 10.35 2.63 5.33
C ALA A 7 9.34 1.84 6.21
N GLY A 8 9.07 0.56 5.91
CA GLY A 8 8.13 -0.28 6.66
C GLY A 8 6.62 -0.27 6.30
N PRO A 9 6.05 0.57 5.40
CA PRO A 9 4.63 0.47 5.06
C PRO A 9 4.25 -0.77 4.25
N VAL A 10 5.21 -1.42 3.57
CA VAL A 10 4.97 -2.65 2.80
C VAL A 10 5.96 -3.76 3.15
N LEU A 11 5.45 -4.98 3.17
CA LEU A 11 6.23 -6.21 3.28
C LEU A 11 6.31 -6.87 1.91
N ASP A 12 7.44 -7.54 1.65
CA ASP A 12 7.58 -8.38 0.48
C ASP A 12 7.45 -9.86 0.86
N ARG A 13 6.70 -10.60 0.05
CA ARG A 13 6.66 -12.06 0.09
C ARG A 13 7.18 -12.59 -1.23
N ARG A 14 8.24 -13.38 -1.17
CA ARG A 14 8.82 -14.01 -2.36
C ARG A 14 8.25 -15.42 -2.53
N ASP A 15 7.43 -15.59 -3.56
CA ASP A 15 6.90 -16.88 -3.98
C ASP A 15 7.67 -17.32 -5.24
N ALA A 16 8.70 -18.16 -5.06
CA ALA A 16 9.65 -18.56 -6.10
C ALA A 16 10.25 -17.34 -6.85
N GLN A 17 9.95 -17.17 -8.14
CA GLN A 17 10.43 -16.04 -8.95
C GLN A 17 9.64 -14.73 -8.76
N TRP A 18 8.49 -14.78 -8.08
CA TRP A 18 7.59 -13.64 -7.95
C TRP A 18 7.74 -12.97 -6.58
N VAL A 19 7.73 -11.64 -6.56
CA VAL A 19 7.66 -10.86 -5.33
C VAL A 19 6.30 -10.20 -5.25
N ARG A 20 5.51 -10.59 -4.25
CA ARG A 20 4.25 -9.92 -3.90
C ARG A 20 4.51 -8.92 -2.80
N TYR A 21 4.11 -7.68 -3.02
CA TYR A 21 4.10 -6.66 -1.97
C TYR A 21 2.73 -6.62 -1.32
N MET A 22 2.71 -6.65 0.01
CA MET A 22 1.50 -6.52 0.81
C MET A 22 1.68 -5.35 1.77
N ARG A 23 0.60 -4.63 2.08
CA ARG A 23 0.63 -3.64 3.17
C ARG A 23 1.03 -4.35 4.46
N ASN A 24 1.91 -3.73 5.23
CA ASN A 24 2.33 -4.28 6.51
C ASN A 24 1.11 -4.37 7.46
N PRO A 25 0.72 -5.57 7.93
CA PRO A 25 -0.41 -5.73 8.84
C PRO A 25 -0.20 -5.06 10.20
N ASP A 26 1.06 -4.86 10.59
CA ASP A 26 1.45 -4.22 11.86
C ASP A 26 1.59 -2.69 11.71
N LEU A 27 1.20 -2.12 10.57
CA LEU A 27 1.23 -0.68 10.36
C LEU A 27 0.23 0.01 11.31
N ALA A 28 0.68 1.05 12.01
CA ALA A 28 -0.21 1.80 12.89
C ALA A 28 -1.39 2.39 12.11
N LYS A 29 -2.57 2.39 12.73
CA LYS A 29 -3.85 2.72 12.07
C LYS A 29 -3.86 4.11 11.45
N GLU A 30 -3.17 5.05 12.07
CA GLU A 30 -3.04 6.43 11.62
C GLU A 30 -2.29 6.51 10.28
N HIS A 31 -1.21 5.74 10.13
CA HIS A 31 -0.46 5.67 8.88
C HIS A 31 -1.26 4.95 7.80
N ALA A 32 -1.98 3.89 8.15
CA ALA A 32 -2.86 3.19 7.22
C ALA A 32 -3.96 4.13 6.68
N ALA A 33 -4.57 4.94 7.56
CA ALA A 33 -5.59 5.91 7.18
C ALA A 33 -5.07 6.98 6.22
N VAL A 34 -3.83 7.47 6.40
CA VAL A 34 -3.20 8.42 5.46
C VAL A 34 -2.99 7.77 4.09
N ILE A 35 -2.49 6.53 4.06
CA ILE A 35 -2.30 5.80 2.80
C ILE A 35 -3.65 5.60 2.10
N ASP A 36 -4.67 5.19 2.84
CA ASP A 36 -6.01 4.98 2.28
C ASP A 36 -6.60 6.28 1.75
N ALA A 37 -6.45 7.41 2.46
CA ALA A 37 -6.90 8.72 2.00
C ALA A 37 -6.25 9.12 0.67
N VAL A 38 -4.94 8.88 0.50
CA VAL A 38 -4.22 9.15 -0.74
C VAL A 38 -4.71 8.27 -1.89
N LEU A 39 -4.88 6.97 -1.64
CA LEU A 39 -5.39 6.03 -2.66
C LEU A 39 -6.82 6.35 -3.08
N ILE A 40 -7.68 6.75 -2.12
CA ILE A 40 -9.03 7.21 -2.41
C ILE A 40 -8.97 8.49 -3.26
N ALA A 41 -8.15 9.47 -2.87
CA ALA A 41 -8.01 10.71 -3.63
C ALA A 41 -7.53 10.45 -5.07
N GLU A 42 -6.58 9.53 -5.27
CA GLU A 42 -6.13 9.11 -6.60
C GLU A 42 -7.26 8.47 -7.40
N SER A 43 -8.01 7.52 -6.82
CA SER A 43 -9.12 6.87 -7.52
C SER A 43 -10.20 7.86 -7.97
N VAL A 44 -10.47 8.88 -7.15
CA VAL A 44 -11.41 9.96 -7.47
C VAL A 44 -10.88 10.84 -8.60
N LEU A 45 -9.59 11.18 -8.59
CA LEU A 45 -8.95 11.92 -9.68
C LEU A 45 -8.96 11.15 -11.00
N GLU A 46 -8.76 9.83 -10.96
CA GLU A 46 -8.83 8.96 -12.13
C GLU A 46 -10.27 8.72 -12.64
N GLY A 47 -11.29 9.18 -11.91
CA GLY A 47 -12.70 8.92 -12.22
C GLY A 47 -13.09 7.44 -12.06
N LYS A 48 -12.28 6.64 -11.37
CA LYS A 48 -12.65 5.27 -11.03
C LYS A 48 -13.73 5.30 -9.95
N LYS A 49 -14.82 4.58 -10.20
CA LYS A 49 -15.88 4.42 -9.21
C LYS A 49 -15.29 3.64 -8.02
N VAL A 50 -15.16 4.31 -6.87
CA VAL A 50 -14.89 3.63 -5.60
C VAL A 50 -16.11 2.74 -5.34
N ALA A 51 -15.92 1.43 -5.49
CA ALA A 51 -16.98 0.43 -5.36
C ALA A 51 -17.21 0.04 -3.90
#